data_AF-A0A6J8BXQ2-F1
#
_entry.id   AF-A0A6J8BXQ2-F1
#
_cell.length_a   1.000
_cell.length_b   1.000
_cell.length_c   1.000
_cell.angle_alpha   90.00
_cell.angle_beta   90.00
_cell.angle_gamma   90.00
#
_symmetry.space_group_name_H-M   'P 1'
#
loop_
_entity.id
_entity.type
_entity.pdbx_description
1 polymer ?
#
loop_
_entity_poly.entity_id
_entity_poly.type
_entity_poly.pdbx_seq_one_letter_code
_entity_poly.pdbx_strand_id
1 'polypeptide(L)'
;MKIPPKRSNITTSDWKLGDKEVSVSKTTTHVGIIRSVKNEVAINKEDRISCARKTLYSLTGTGFHGTNGLPPTTCMKLFITYVLPRILYSLETFVLKQYHFDALENITLNQILKRQISTKSETSDSWFTYIDKLLVQYDLPSAVKMVTNPPCKLSWKKNVKLAIDKFWTQRLLLDCQKKSTLSYCDLSGLKIGTVHKLWSSIDSNSKDVRRGGIKVRLITGTYVLQFNTSKFNQHEVSAVCPLCQCEDEDMVHFILKCNALFKYRKTYIEELKLIMNSISNPNAFSWKRLVGDFRLLTQLILDAGVLIKQNILSCSEKTLIEIEDCSRKLCFSLHCGRSLIINSEP
;
A
#
# COMPACT_ATOMS: atom_id res chain seq x y z
N MET A 1 -11.18 52.50 25.52
CA MET A 1 -10.92 51.53 26.60
C MET A 1 -9.77 52.03 27.46
N LYS A 2 -10.01 52.40 28.72
CA LYS A 2 -8.94 52.84 29.65
C LYS A 2 -8.21 51.59 30.16
N ILE A 3 -6.89 51.55 29.99
CA ILE A 3 -6.04 50.48 30.51
C ILE A 3 -6.12 50.54 32.05
N PRO A 4 -6.46 49.44 32.75
CA PRO A 4 -6.53 49.45 34.20
C PRO A 4 -5.14 49.77 34.79
N PRO A 5 -5.06 50.51 35.91
CA PRO A 5 -3.79 50.88 36.52
C PRO A 5 -2.99 49.63 36.90
N LYS A 6 -1.67 49.67 36.67
CA LYS A 6 -0.74 48.62 37.13
C LYS A 6 -0.92 48.46 38.64
N ARG A 7 -1.37 47.27 39.08
CA ARG A 7 -1.48 46.92 40.49
C ARG A 7 -0.11 47.12 41.16
N SER A 8 -0.05 48.02 42.14
CA SER A 8 1.08 48.11 43.05
C SER A 8 1.23 46.76 43.77
N ASN A 9 2.48 46.33 43.98
CA ASN A 9 2.78 45.08 44.68
C ASN A 9 2.28 45.18 46.13
N ILE A 10 1.11 44.61 46.39
CA ILE A 10 0.59 44.45 47.75
C ILE A 10 1.57 43.53 48.49
N THR A 11 2.31 44.10 49.44
CA THR A 11 3.16 43.33 50.36
C THR A 11 2.28 42.59 51.36
N THR A 12 2.60 41.33 51.64
CA THR A 12 1.76 40.38 52.39
C THR A 12 1.55 40.70 53.88
N SER A 13 2.08 41.81 54.37
CA SER A 13 2.01 42.25 55.78
C SER A 13 0.64 42.77 56.23
N ASP A 14 -0.29 43.01 55.31
CA ASP A 14 -1.44 43.89 55.61
C ASP A 14 -2.77 43.13 55.79
N TRP A 15 -2.77 41.79 55.74
CA TRP A 15 -4.01 41.01 55.86
C TRP A 15 -4.29 40.65 57.32
N LYS A 16 -5.13 41.45 57.97
CA LYS A 16 -5.68 41.18 59.30
C LYS A 16 -7.14 40.78 59.22
N LEU A 17 -7.55 39.79 60.00
CA LEU A 17 -8.96 39.44 60.23
C LEU A 17 -9.28 39.74 61.70
N GLY A 18 -9.79 40.94 61.96
CA GLY A 18 -9.81 41.52 63.31
C GLY A 18 -8.38 41.78 63.79
N ASP A 19 -8.04 41.29 64.98
CA ASP A 19 -6.70 41.45 65.58
C ASP A 19 -5.72 40.33 65.20
N LYS A 20 -6.15 39.35 64.40
CA LYS A 20 -5.31 38.21 63.99
C LYS A 20 -4.69 38.43 62.62
N GLU A 21 -3.37 38.29 62.54
CA GLU A 21 -2.66 38.22 61.26
C GLU A 21 -3.03 36.94 60.52
N VAL A 22 -3.42 37.08 59.27
CA VAL A 22 -3.76 35.94 58.41
C VAL A 22 -2.51 35.50 57.66
N SER A 23 -2.02 34.30 57.95
CA SER A 23 -0.87 33.74 57.25
C SER A 23 -1.22 33.50 55.78
N VAL A 24 -0.49 34.15 54.86
CA VAL A 24 -0.64 33.91 53.42
C VAL A 24 0.09 32.63 53.05
N SER A 25 -0.67 31.58 52.70
CA SER A 25 -0.06 30.38 52.14
C SER A 25 0.46 30.66 50.74
N LYS A 26 1.72 30.29 50.46
CA LYS A 26 2.32 30.38 49.12
C LYS A 26 1.67 29.41 48.13
N THR A 27 1.04 28.36 48.64
CA THR A 27 0.37 27.33 47.85
C THR A 27 -0.91 26.87 48.53
N THR A 28 -2.01 26.78 47.78
CA THR A 28 -3.27 26.24 48.30
C THR A 28 -3.82 25.21 47.34
N THR A 29 -4.23 24.05 47.88
CA THR A 29 -4.95 23.04 47.10
C THR A 29 -6.42 23.41 47.05
N HIS A 30 -6.93 23.68 45.85
CA HIS A 30 -8.35 23.97 45.63
C HIS A 30 -8.87 23.03 44.53
N VAL A 31 -9.86 22.20 44.86
CA VAL A 31 -10.42 21.18 43.96
C VAL A 31 -9.31 20.28 43.38
N GLY A 32 -8.39 19.83 44.24
CA GLY A 32 -7.29 18.94 43.85
C GLY A 32 -6.25 19.57 42.92
N ILE A 33 -6.13 20.91 42.88
CA ILE A 33 -5.08 21.62 42.14
C ILE A 33 -4.31 22.51 43.09
N ILE A 34 -2.98 22.46 43.01
CA ILE A 34 -2.09 23.33 43.77
C ILE A 34 -1.99 24.67 43.04
N ARG A 35 -2.56 25.72 43.61
CA ARG A 35 -2.43 27.10 43.12
C ARG A 35 -1.24 27.75 43.80
N SER A 36 -0.34 28.37 43.03
CA SER A 36 0.78 29.15 43.55
C SER A 36 0.58 30.65 43.35
N VAL A 37 1.19 31.47 44.20
CA VAL A 37 1.09 32.95 44.15
C VAL A 37 1.63 33.53 42.82
N LYS A 38 2.51 32.83 42.11
CA LYS A 38 3.07 33.27 40.83
C LYS A 38 2.07 33.18 39.66
N ASN A 39 0.83 32.77 39.90
CA ASN A 39 -0.15 32.43 38.86
C ASN A 39 0.35 31.32 37.91
N GLU A 40 1.47 30.68 38.26
CA GLU A 40 1.94 29.43 37.67
C GLU A 40 1.13 28.33 38.32
N VAL A 41 0.19 27.79 37.53
CA VAL A 41 -0.56 26.60 37.91
C VAL A 41 0.44 25.45 37.92
N ALA A 42 0.89 25.08 39.12
CA ALA A 42 1.53 23.79 39.33
C ALA A 42 0.42 22.74 39.22
N ILE A 43 0.10 22.37 37.98
CA ILE A 43 -0.73 21.19 37.72
C ILE A 43 -0.03 20.06 38.45
N ASN A 44 -0.72 19.42 39.39
CA ASN A 44 -0.21 18.24 40.07
C ASN A 44 -0.24 17.07 39.08
N LYS A 45 0.66 17.13 38.10
CA LYS A 45 0.69 16.24 36.93
C LYS A 45 0.83 14.80 37.40
N GLU A 46 1.68 14.57 38.40
CA GLU A 46 1.99 13.29 38.98
C GLU A 46 0.76 12.63 39.61
N ASP A 47 -0.02 13.37 40.41
CA ASP A 47 -1.23 12.82 41.02
C ASP A 47 -2.32 12.53 39.98
N ARG A 48 -2.44 13.36 38.95
CA ARG A 48 -3.40 13.15 37.86
C ARG A 48 -3.02 11.93 37.01
N ILE A 49 -1.75 11.81 36.65
CA ILE A 49 -1.21 10.62 35.98
C ILE A 49 -1.41 9.39 36.86
N SER A 50 -1.19 9.49 38.17
CA SER A 50 -1.42 8.41 39.14
C SER A 50 -2.89 7.97 39.17
N CYS A 51 -3.83 8.92 39.23
CA CYS A 51 -5.27 8.63 39.18
C CYS A 51 -5.70 7.98 37.86
N ALA A 52 -5.19 8.49 36.74
CA ALA A 52 -5.44 7.92 35.42
C ALA A 52 -4.92 6.48 35.31
N ARG A 53 -3.70 6.21 35.81
CA ARG A 53 -3.13 4.86 35.88
C ARG A 53 -3.98 3.92 36.73
N LYS A 54 -4.40 4.34 37.93
CA LYS A 54 -5.29 3.53 38.79
C LYS A 54 -6.60 3.19 38.08
N THR A 55 -7.20 4.17 37.42
CA THR A 55 -8.43 3.98 36.63
C THR A 55 -8.18 2.98 35.50
N LEU A 56 -7.09 3.11 34.76
CA LEU A 56 -6.72 2.17 33.71
C LEU A 56 -6.53 0.74 34.25
N TYR A 57 -5.84 0.59 35.40
CA TYR A 57 -5.68 -0.72 36.03
C TYR A 57 -7.01 -1.33 36.46
N SER A 58 -7.95 -0.52 36.94
CA SER A 58 -9.30 -1.02 37.25
C SER A 58 -10.05 -1.55 36.01
N LEU A 59 -9.77 -0.98 34.83
CA LEU A 59 -10.34 -1.45 33.56
C LEU A 59 -9.67 -2.73 33.05
N THR A 60 -8.50 -3.12 33.57
CA THR A 60 -7.85 -4.36 33.09
C THR A 60 -8.73 -5.57 33.35
N GLY A 61 -9.42 -5.64 34.50
CA GLY A 61 -10.36 -6.72 34.82
C GLY A 61 -11.57 -6.81 33.89
N THR A 62 -11.91 -5.74 33.17
CA THR A 62 -13.00 -5.75 32.17
C THR A 62 -12.51 -6.08 30.75
N GLY A 63 -11.26 -6.51 30.61
CA GLY A 63 -10.66 -6.89 29.33
C GLY A 63 -9.75 -5.81 28.71
N PHE A 64 -9.41 -4.75 29.44
CA PHE A 64 -8.42 -3.73 29.01
C PHE A 64 -6.95 -4.24 29.13
N HIS A 65 -6.68 -5.53 28.87
CA HIS A 65 -5.34 -6.12 28.95
C HIS A 65 -4.88 -6.82 27.66
N GLY A 66 -5.64 -6.69 26.57
CA GLY A 66 -5.26 -7.14 25.23
C GLY A 66 -5.49 -8.63 24.95
N THR A 67 -4.88 -9.54 25.71
CA THR A 67 -5.05 -11.01 25.56
C THR A 67 -6.44 -11.44 26.00
N ASN A 68 -7.25 -12.06 25.12
CA ASN A 68 -8.67 -12.34 25.35
C ASN A 68 -9.47 -11.11 25.84
N GLY A 69 -8.99 -9.92 25.49
CA GLY A 69 -9.53 -8.65 25.95
C GLY A 69 -10.58 -8.09 25.01
N LEU A 70 -10.99 -6.86 25.29
CA LEU A 70 -11.95 -6.15 24.45
C LEU A 70 -11.32 -5.72 23.11
N PRO A 71 -12.11 -5.62 22.03
CA PRO A 71 -11.65 -5.09 20.75
C PRO A 71 -11.01 -3.70 20.90
N PRO A 72 -10.01 -3.33 20.06
CA PRO A 72 -9.32 -2.04 20.17
C PRO A 72 -10.23 -0.81 20.14
N THR A 73 -11.29 -0.87 19.33
CA THR A 73 -12.31 0.19 19.26
C THR A 73 -13.06 0.36 20.58
N THR A 74 -13.36 -0.74 21.26
CA THR A 74 -13.99 -0.73 22.58
C THR A 74 -13.03 -0.23 23.65
N CYS A 75 -11.77 -0.68 23.62
CA CYS A 75 -10.72 -0.15 24.52
C CYS A 75 -10.58 1.38 24.36
N MET A 76 -10.53 1.90 23.12
CA MET A 76 -10.47 3.35 22.91
C MET A 76 -11.68 4.09 23.50
N LYS A 77 -12.88 3.53 23.33
CA LYS A 77 -14.09 4.07 23.97
C LYS A 77 -13.98 4.08 25.49
N LEU A 78 -13.55 2.97 26.11
CA LEU A 78 -13.35 2.90 27.56
C LEU A 78 -12.33 3.93 28.06
N PHE A 79 -11.25 4.14 27.31
CA PHE A 79 -10.26 5.15 27.64
C PHE A 79 -10.88 6.57 27.62
N ILE A 80 -11.58 6.92 26.55
CA ILE A 80 -12.25 8.22 26.40
C ILE A 80 -13.34 8.41 27.47
N THR A 81 -14.07 7.36 27.82
CA THR A 81 -15.20 7.43 28.76
C THR A 81 -14.76 7.46 30.22
N TYR A 82 -13.74 6.69 30.60
CA TYR A 82 -13.38 6.52 32.02
C TYR A 82 -12.05 7.13 32.41
N VAL A 83 -11.03 7.04 31.54
CA VAL A 83 -9.66 7.47 31.86
C VAL A 83 -9.48 8.96 31.57
N LEU A 84 -9.95 9.41 30.40
CA LEU A 84 -9.80 10.81 29.98
C LEU A 84 -10.47 11.80 30.93
N PRO A 85 -11.71 11.59 31.43
CA PRO A 85 -12.32 12.52 32.38
C PRO A 85 -11.56 12.60 33.70
N ARG A 86 -10.88 11.52 34.13
CA ARG A 86 -10.06 11.52 35.35
C ARG A 86 -8.75 12.28 35.18
N ILE A 87 -8.18 12.27 33.97
CA ILE A 87 -7.02 13.11 33.60
C ILE A 87 -7.45 14.58 33.58
N LEU A 88 -8.63 14.86 33.03
CA LEU A 88 -9.12 16.22 32.79
C LEU A 88 -9.81 16.87 34.00
N TYR A 89 -10.27 16.09 34.97
CA TYR A 89 -11.02 16.59 36.12
C TYR A 89 -10.29 17.74 36.82
N SER A 90 -11.03 18.80 37.16
CA SER A 90 -10.56 20.06 37.73
C SER A 90 -9.80 20.98 36.76
N LEU A 91 -9.28 20.48 35.64
CA LEU A 91 -8.61 21.31 34.64
C LEU A 91 -9.58 22.22 33.86
N GLU A 92 -10.87 21.89 33.87
CA GLU A 92 -11.94 22.74 33.32
C GLU A 92 -12.00 24.13 33.97
N THR A 93 -11.45 24.29 35.17
CA THR A 93 -11.38 25.58 35.87
C THR A 93 -10.30 26.51 35.33
N PHE A 94 -9.51 26.07 34.34
CA PHE A 94 -8.44 26.85 33.72
C PHE A 94 -8.62 27.03 32.22
N VAL A 95 -8.09 28.14 31.73
CA VAL A 95 -7.81 28.32 30.30
C VAL A 95 -6.52 27.56 29.97
N LEU A 96 -6.66 26.26 29.75
CA LEU A 96 -5.54 25.44 29.28
C LEU A 96 -5.20 25.79 27.84
N LYS A 97 -3.92 25.94 27.54
CA LYS A 97 -3.42 25.99 26.16
C LYS A 97 -3.20 24.56 25.67
N GLN A 98 -3.21 24.37 24.34
CA GLN A 98 -3.07 23.06 23.69
C GLN A 98 -1.88 22.25 24.21
N TYR A 99 -0.72 22.89 24.45
CA TYR A 99 0.49 22.20 24.92
C TYR A 99 0.34 21.51 26.30
N HIS A 100 -0.61 21.95 27.14
CA HIS A 100 -0.89 21.28 28.42
C HIS A 100 -1.62 19.95 28.22
N PHE A 101 -2.57 19.92 27.28
CA PHE A 101 -3.28 18.70 26.90
C PHE A 101 -2.32 17.72 26.24
N ASP A 102 -1.51 18.21 25.30
CA ASP A 102 -0.51 17.40 24.62
C ASP A 102 0.48 16.78 25.62
N ALA A 103 0.90 17.52 26.66
CA ALA A 103 1.79 16.98 27.68
C ALA A 103 1.15 15.86 28.52
N LEU A 104 -0.11 16.03 28.95
CA LEU A 104 -0.81 15.06 29.80
C LEU A 104 -1.18 13.77 29.05
N GLU A 105 -1.65 13.92 27.81
CA GLU A 105 -2.01 12.80 26.94
C GLU A 105 -0.76 11.99 26.56
N ASN A 106 0.31 12.67 26.13
CA ASN A 106 1.55 12.00 25.74
C ASN A 106 2.20 11.25 26.91
N ILE A 107 2.30 11.85 28.11
CA ILE A 107 2.97 11.17 29.23
C ILE A 107 2.21 9.89 29.63
N THR A 108 0.89 9.95 29.71
CA THR A 108 0.07 8.83 30.19
C THR A 108 0.02 7.70 29.17
N LEU A 109 -0.28 8.00 27.90
CA LEU A 109 -0.34 7.00 26.84
C LEU A 109 1.03 6.37 26.56
N ASN A 110 2.11 7.17 26.58
CA ASN A 110 3.45 6.64 26.31
C ASN A 110 3.93 5.68 27.41
N GLN A 111 3.58 5.93 28.68
CA GLN A 111 3.93 5.03 29.77
C GLN A 111 3.15 3.71 29.70
N ILE A 112 1.86 3.78 29.34
CA ILE A 112 1.02 2.60 29.14
C ILE A 112 1.56 1.77 27.98
N LEU A 113 1.82 2.42 26.84
CA LEU A 113 2.35 1.77 25.65
C LEU A 113 3.71 1.12 25.94
N LYS A 114 4.64 1.83 26.59
CA LYS A 114 5.94 1.26 27.01
C LYS A 114 5.75 0.02 27.89
N ARG A 115 4.89 0.10 28.90
CA ARG A 115 4.63 -1.05 29.78
C ARG A 115 4.02 -2.23 29.03
N GLN A 116 3.00 -2.00 28.20
CA GLN A 116 2.32 -3.05 27.46
C GLN A 116 3.27 -3.75 26.48
N ILE A 117 4.13 -2.98 25.80
CA ILE A 117 5.18 -3.56 24.94
C ILE A 117 6.18 -4.37 25.77
N SER A 118 6.63 -3.88 26.93
CA SER A 118 7.63 -4.59 27.74
C SER A 118 7.09 -5.84 28.46
N THR A 119 5.79 -5.91 28.74
CA THR A 119 5.22 -6.99 29.57
C THR A 119 4.63 -8.13 28.74
N LYS A 120 4.28 -7.89 27.48
CA LYS A 120 3.56 -8.86 26.64
C LYS A 120 4.52 -9.70 25.82
N SER A 121 4.27 -11.00 25.76
CA SER A 121 4.98 -11.91 24.86
C SER A 121 4.62 -11.64 23.39
N GLU A 122 5.50 -12.03 22.46
CA GLU A 122 5.28 -11.93 21.01
C GLU A 122 4.04 -12.74 20.53
N THR A 123 3.67 -13.76 21.30
CA THR A 123 2.50 -14.61 21.07
C THR A 123 1.20 -14.03 21.61
N SER A 124 1.24 -12.90 22.33
CA SER A 124 0.04 -12.34 22.93
C SER A 124 -0.89 -11.74 21.87
N ASP A 125 -2.20 -11.93 22.02
CA ASP A 125 -3.24 -11.30 21.18
C ASP A 125 -3.48 -9.83 21.53
N SER A 126 -2.51 -9.17 22.18
CA SER A 126 -2.66 -7.77 22.53
C SER A 126 -2.62 -6.89 21.29
N TRP A 127 -3.40 -5.81 21.31
CA TRP A 127 -3.38 -4.80 20.25
C TRP A 127 -1.99 -4.21 20.00
N PHE A 128 -1.17 -4.06 21.05
CA PHE A 128 0.20 -3.57 20.91
C PHE A 128 1.10 -4.56 20.16
N THR A 129 0.98 -5.86 20.47
CA THR A 129 1.68 -6.92 19.74
C THR A 129 1.22 -6.99 18.29
N TYR A 130 -0.07 -6.79 18.02
CA TYR A 130 -0.60 -6.71 16.66
C TYR A 130 -0.03 -5.52 15.88
N ILE A 131 0.02 -4.32 16.47
CA ILE A 131 0.66 -3.16 15.85
C ILE A 131 2.13 -3.42 15.57
N ASP A 132 2.86 -3.99 16.53
CA ASP A 132 4.29 -4.25 16.35
C ASP A 132 4.52 -5.27 15.22
N LYS A 133 3.71 -6.32 15.13
CA LYS A 133 3.70 -7.26 13.99
C LYS A 133 3.48 -6.54 12.65
N LEU A 134 2.52 -5.60 12.57
CA LEU A 134 2.30 -4.82 11.36
C LEU A 134 3.49 -3.90 11.05
N LEU A 135 4.04 -3.22 12.05
CA LEU A 135 5.21 -2.35 11.86
C LEU A 135 6.40 -3.16 11.32
N VAL A 136 6.65 -4.34 11.89
CA VAL A 136 7.69 -5.27 11.42
C VAL A 136 7.37 -5.76 10.00
N GLN A 137 6.13 -6.18 9.71
CA GLN A 137 5.72 -6.66 8.39
C GLN A 137 6.00 -5.64 7.28
N TYR A 138 5.78 -4.35 7.55
CA TYR A 138 5.97 -3.27 6.59
C TYR A 138 7.34 -2.58 6.70
N ASP A 139 8.29 -3.12 7.47
CA ASP A 139 9.63 -2.52 7.66
C ASP A 139 9.55 -1.06 8.17
N LEU A 140 8.62 -0.81 9.10
CA LEU A 140 8.41 0.47 9.77
C LEU A 140 9.10 0.50 11.14
N PRO A 141 9.43 1.69 11.68
CA PRO A 141 9.99 1.80 13.02
C PRO A 141 9.09 1.17 14.07
N SER A 142 9.67 0.42 15.01
CA SER A 142 8.90 -0.20 16.10
C SER A 142 8.10 0.82 16.90
N ALA A 143 7.04 0.35 17.56
CA ALA A 143 6.16 1.24 18.34
C ALA A 143 6.93 2.00 19.44
N VAL A 144 7.98 1.39 20.02
CA VAL A 144 8.87 2.04 21.00
C VAL A 144 9.65 3.20 20.37
N LYS A 145 10.21 3.00 19.17
CA LYS A 145 10.94 4.06 18.44
C LYS A 145 9.99 5.20 18.07
N MET A 146 8.78 4.88 17.60
CA MET A 146 7.77 5.88 17.28
C MET A 146 7.35 6.71 18.50
N VAL A 147 7.21 6.11 19.67
CA VAL A 147 6.86 6.86 20.89
C VAL A 147 8.02 7.70 21.41
N THR A 148 9.25 7.22 21.26
CA THR A 148 10.44 7.96 21.71
C THR A 148 10.76 9.13 20.79
N ASN A 149 10.53 8.96 19.48
CA ASN A 149 10.74 9.99 18.48
C ASN A 149 9.53 10.03 17.51
N PRO A 150 8.44 10.72 17.90
CA PRO A 150 7.21 10.71 17.13
C PRO A 150 7.38 11.46 15.81
N PRO A 151 7.14 10.80 14.65
CA PRO A 151 7.15 11.48 13.36
C PRO A 151 5.99 12.46 13.28
N CYS A 152 6.15 13.55 12.52
CA CYS A 152 5.03 14.44 12.24
C CYS A 152 3.94 13.68 11.45
N LYS A 153 2.66 13.98 11.73
CA LYS A 153 1.50 13.25 11.17
C LYS A 153 1.55 13.09 9.64
N LEU A 154 1.94 14.16 8.93
CA LEU A 154 2.04 14.15 7.46
C LEU A 154 3.17 13.24 6.95
N SER A 155 4.36 13.34 7.56
CA SER A 155 5.50 12.47 7.23
C SER A 155 5.18 11.01 7.53
N TRP A 156 4.55 10.74 8.69
CA TRP A 156 4.13 9.39 9.05
C TRP A 156 3.15 8.79 8.04
N LYS A 157 2.10 9.54 7.66
CA LYS A 157 1.13 9.08 6.67
C LYS A 157 1.80 8.76 5.32
N LYS A 158 2.75 9.60 4.89
CA LYS A 158 3.53 9.38 3.66
C LYS A 158 4.39 8.12 3.77
N ASN A 159 5.10 7.93 4.88
CA ASN A 159 5.98 6.79 5.10
C ASN A 159 5.21 5.47 5.19
N VAL A 160 4.09 5.45 5.91
CA VAL A 160 3.21 4.28 5.99
C VAL A 160 2.70 3.90 4.60
N LYS A 161 2.24 4.88 3.80
CA LYS A 161 1.80 4.61 2.43
C LYS A 161 2.91 4.01 1.58
N LEU A 162 4.11 4.61 1.59
CA LEU A 162 5.26 4.11 0.84
C LEU A 162 5.69 2.71 1.27
N ALA A 163 5.66 2.41 2.58
CA ALA A 163 5.99 1.11 3.13
C ALA A 163 5.00 0.03 2.70
N ILE A 164 3.69 0.32 2.79
CA ILE A 164 2.63 -0.56 2.31
C ILE A 164 2.76 -0.80 0.80
N ASP A 165 2.92 0.26 0.00
CA ASP A 165 3.06 0.17 -1.45
C ASP A 165 4.31 -0.66 -1.84
N LYS A 166 5.44 -0.46 -1.14
CA LYS A 166 6.68 -1.23 -1.32
C LYS A 166 6.46 -2.70 -1.00
N PHE A 167 5.89 -3.02 0.16
CA PHE A 167 5.64 -4.40 0.60
C PHE A 167 4.76 -5.15 -0.41
N TRP A 168 3.61 -4.58 -0.78
CA TRP A 168 2.68 -5.24 -1.69
C TRP A 168 3.22 -5.33 -3.12
N THR A 169 3.99 -4.34 -3.58
CA THR A 169 4.67 -4.42 -4.88
C THR A 169 5.70 -5.54 -4.88
N GLN A 170 6.54 -5.65 -3.85
CA GLN A 170 7.51 -6.73 -3.73
C GLN A 170 6.83 -8.10 -3.65
N ARG A 171 5.74 -8.21 -2.87
CA ARG A 171 4.98 -9.45 -2.76
C ARG A 171 4.37 -9.86 -4.10
N LEU A 172 3.76 -8.90 -4.81
CA LEU A 172 3.23 -9.13 -6.15
C LEU A 172 4.31 -9.61 -7.11
N LEU A 173 5.49 -8.98 -7.12
CA LEU A 173 6.61 -9.39 -7.97
C LEU A 173 7.07 -10.82 -7.67
N LEU A 174 7.22 -11.18 -6.39
CA LEU A 174 7.59 -12.54 -5.98
C LEU A 174 6.54 -13.58 -6.42
N ASP A 175 5.26 -13.25 -6.29
CA ASP A 175 4.18 -14.15 -6.69
C ASP A 175 4.09 -14.26 -8.23
N CYS A 176 4.40 -13.19 -8.96
CA CYS A 176 4.51 -13.20 -10.42
C CYS A 176 5.71 -14.02 -10.91
N GLN A 177 6.88 -13.89 -10.28
CA GLN A 177 8.11 -14.62 -10.65
C GLN A 177 7.94 -16.14 -10.53
N LYS A 178 7.10 -16.62 -9.61
CA LYS A 178 6.79 -18.04 -9.46
C LYS A 178 5.89 -18.59 -10.57
N LYS A 179 5.28 -17.74 -11.39
CA LYS A 179 4.33 -18.14 -12.43
C LYS A 179 5.01 -18.17 -13.79
N SER A 180 5.30 -19.37 -14.29
CA SER A 180 5.86 -19.56 -15.63
C SER A 180 4.97 -19.01 -16.75
N THR A 181 3.65 -18.87 -16.52
CA THR A 181 2.71 -18.28 -17.47
C THR A 181 2.93 -16.79 -17.71
N LEU A 182 3.69 -16.12 -16.83
CA LEU A 182 4.04 -14.70 -16.97
C LEU A 182 5.43 -14.49 -17.60
N SER A 183 6.01 -15.51 -18.23
CA SER A 183 7.34 -15.44 -18.84
C SER A 183 7.47 -14.34 -19.91
N TYR A 184 6.36 -13.96 -20.54
CA TYR A 184 6.31 -12.91 -21.56
C TYR A 184 5.94 -11.53 -21.01
N CYS A 185 5.59 -11.41 -19.72
CA CYS A 185 5.12 -10.16 -19.12
C CYS A 185 6.28 -9.35 -18.55
N ASP A 186 6.33 -8.04 -18.81
CA ASP A 186 7.27 -7.13 -18.18
C ASP A 186 6.91 -6.89 -16.70
N LEU A 187 7.45 -7.76 -15.84
CA LEU A 187 7.21 -7.68 -14.40
C LEU A 187 7.80 -6.43 -13.76
N SER A 188 8.87 -5.85 -14.30
CA SER A 188 9.55 -4.74 -13.63
C SER A 188 8.79 -3.41 -13.72
N GLY A 189 7.77 -3.32 -14.58
CA GLY A 189 6.82 -2.21 -14.61
C GLY A 189 5.69 -2.33 -13.59
N LEU A 190 5.50 -3.48 -12.94
CA LEU A 190 4.37 -3.73 -12.07
C LEU A 190 4.49 -2.93 -10.76
N LYS A 191 3.51 -2.05 -10.51
CA LYS A 191 3.32 -1.37 -9.24
C LYS A 191 1.85 -1.45 -8.84
N ILE A 192 1.58 -1.56 -7.54
CA ILE A 192 0.22 -1.54 -7.02
C ILE A 192 -0.49 -0.24 -7.42
N GLY A 193 -1.73 -0.37 -7.88
CA GLY A 193 -2.55 0.77 -8.32
C GLY A 193 -2.18 1.34 -9.70
N THR A 194 -1.19 0.77 -10.39
CA THR A 194 -0.84 1.14 -11.77
C THR A 194 -1.23 0.05 -12.74
N VAL A 195 -1.70 0.43 -13.92
CA VAL A 195 -2.02 -0.49 -15.00
C VAL A 195 -0.77 -0.84 -15.81
N HIS A 196 -0.77 -2.02 -16.44
CA HIS A 196 0.29 -2.42 -17.37
C HIS A 196 0.42 -1.43 -18.53
N LYS A 197 1.64 -1.21 -19.05
CA LYS A 197 1.91 -0.27 -20.17
C LYS A 197 1.10 -0.56 -21.42
N LEU A 198 0.72 -1.82 -21.65
CA LEU A 198 -0.19 -2.18 -22.73
C LEU A 198 -1.46 -1.31 -22.75
N TRP A 199 -1.99 -0.94 -21.58
CA TRP A 199 -3.21 -0.15 -21.45
C TRP A 199 -3.01 1.34 -21.75
N SER A 200 -1.78 1.87 -21.75
CA SER A 200 -1.55 3.27 -22.10
C SER A 200 -1.67 3.54 -23.60
N SER A 201 -1.67 2.50 -24.43
CA SER A 201 -1.84 2.58 -25.89
C SER A 201 -3.28 2.27 -26.34
N ILE A 202 -4.23 2.08 -25.42
CA ILE A 202 -5.60 1.67 -25.72
C ILE A 202 -6.54 2.86 -25.60
N ASP A 203 -7.25 3.14 -26.69
CA ASP A 203 -8.36 4.07 -26.68
C ASP A 203 -9.56 3.51 -25.91
N SER A 204 -10.35 4.38 -25.28
CA SER A 204 -11.54 4.01 -24.51
C SER A 204 -12.67 3.37 -25.33
N ASN A 205 -12.48 3.16 -26.65
CA ASN A 205 -13.48 2.53 -27.49
C ASN A 205 -13.60 1.02 -27.19
N SER A 206 -14.83 0.49 -27.27
CA SER A 206 -15.12 -0.89 -26.86
C SER A 206 -14.34 -1.95 -27.67
N LYS A 207 -14.05 -1.65 -28.94
CA LYS A 207 -13.32 -2.54 -29.85
C LYS A 207 -11.86 -2.69 -29.43
N ASP A 208 -11.19 -1.60 -29.06
CA ASP A 208 -9.79 -1.61 -28.65
C ASP A 208 -9.61 -2.14 -27.23
N VAL A 209 -10.56 -1.88 -26.33
CA VAL A 209 -10.62 -2.56 -25.03
C VAL A 209 -10.72 -4.08 -25.21
N ARG A 210 -11.59 -4.55 -26.12
CA ARG A 210 -11.71 -5.98 -26.41
C ARG A 210 -10.41 -6.57 -26.99
N ARG A 211 -9.76 -5.86 -27.91
CA ARG A 211 -8.46 -6.27 -28.48
C ARG A 211 -7.38 -6.36 -27.40
N GLY A 212 -7.30 -5.35 -26.53
CA GLY A 212 -6.40 -5.33 -25.38
C GLY A 212 -6.64 -6.50 -24.43
N GLY A 213 -7.90 -6.80 -24.13
CA GLY A 213 -8.28 -7.92 -23.30
C GLY A 213 -7.87 -9.29 -23.84
N ILE A 214 -7.79 -9.47 -25.17
CA ILE A 214 -7.23 -10.69 -25.78
C ILE A 214 -5.72 -10.73 -25.62
N LYS A 215 -5.01 -9.64 -25.92
CA LYS A 215 -3.55 -9.57 -25.78
C LYS A 215 -3.12 -9.79 -24.33
N VAL A 216 -3.79 -9.19 -23.35
CA VAL A 216 -3.53 -9.41 -21.91
C VAL A 216 -3.74 -10.86 -21.52
N ARG A 217 -4.77 -11.53 -22.05
CA ARG A 217 -4.97 -12.96 -21.80
C ARG A 217 -3.80 -13.80 -22.30
N LEU A 218 -3.24 -13.47 -23.47
CA LEU A 218 -2.05 -14.14 -24.00
C LEU A 218 -0.81 -13.87 -23.14
N ILE A 219 -0.53 -12.60 -22.81
CA ILE A 219 0.63 -12.21 -21.97
C ILE A 219 0.59 -12.90 -20.60
N THR A 220 -0.60 -12.99 -20.00
CA THR A 220 -0.77 -13.58 -18.66
C THR A 220 -0.87 -15.11 -18.66
N GLY A 221 -0.90 -15.72 -19.85
CA GLY A 221 -1.13 -17.16 -20.05
C GLY A 221 -2.53 -17.61 -19.62
N THR A 222 -3.51 -16.71 -19.54
CA THR A 222 -4.92 -17.01 -19.26
C THR A 222 -5.74 -17.25 -20.52
N TYR A 223 -5.14 -17.08 -21.70
CA TYR A 223 -5.72 -17.52 -22.97
C TYR A 223 -5.64 -19.04 -23.07
N VAL A 224 -6.79 -19.70 -23.22
CA VAL A 224 -6.89 -21.16 -23.22
C VAL A 224 -6.48 -21.70 -24.60
N LEU A 225 -5.30 -22.30 -24.66
CA LEU A 225 -4.77 -23.06 -25.80
C LEU A 225 -4.80 -24.56 -25.48
N GLN A 226 -4.78 -25.44 -26.49
CA GLN A 226 -4.82 -26.88 -26.24
C GLN A 226 -3.65 -27.39 -25.39
N PHE A 227 -2.47 -26.80 -25.51
CA PHE A 227 -1.34 -27.11 -24.62
C PHE A 227 -1.66 -26.86 -23.13
N ASN A 228 -2.46 -25.84 -22.82
CA ASN A 228 -2.90 -25.58 -21.45
C ASN A 228 -4.01 -26.56 -21.05
N THR A 229 -4.96 -26.82 -21.95
CA THR A 229 -6.05 -27.77 -21.71
C THR A 229 -5.53 -29.16 -21.39
N SER A 230 -4.59 -29.69 -22.18
CA SER A 230 -3.99 -31.01 -21.97
C SER A 230 -3.30 -31.15 -20.60
N LYS A 231 -2.74 -30.06 -20.08
CA LYS A 231 -2.04 -30.04 -18.79
C LYS A 231 -2.97 -29.99 -17.58
N PHE A 232 -4.13 -29.34 -17.71
CA PHE A 232 -5.01 -29.04 -16.57
C PHE A 232 -6.33 -29.82 -16.58
N ASN A 233 -6.67 -30.51 -17.66
CA ASN A 233 -7.87 -31.32 -17.73
C ASN A 233 -7.70 -32.63 -16.93
N GLN A 234 -8.79 -33.13 -16.36
CA GLN A 234 -8.81 -34.41 -15.63
C GLN A 234 -8.71 -35.60 -16.57
N HIS A 235 -9.16 -35.44 -17.81
CA HIS A 235 -9.09 -36.44 -18.87
C HIS A 235 -7.91 -36.17 -19.80
N GLU A 236 -7.40 -37.22 -20.42
CA GLU A 236 -6.35 -37.12 -21.44
C GLU A 236 -6.90 -36.34 -22.64
N VAL A 237 -6.41 -35.11 -22.81
CA VAL A 237 -6.71 -34.27 -23.96
C VAL A 237 -5.41 -34.04 -24.71
N SER A 238 -5.44 -34.22 -26.03
CA SER A 238 -4.28 -33.98 -26.88
C SER A 238 -3.86 -32.50 -26.82
N ALA A 239 -2.56 -32.25 -26.69
CA ALA A 239 -1.99 -30.91 -26.76
C ALA A 239 -1.94 -30.37 -28.20
N VAL A 240 -2.14 -31.25 -29.19
CA VAL A 240 -2.04 -30.94 -30.62
C VAL A 240 -3.04 -29.86 -31.01
N CYS A 241 -2.59 -28.93 -31.86
CA CYS A 241 -3.38 -27.83 -32.34
C CYS A 241 -4.62 -28.30 -33.09
N PRO A 242 -5.83 -27.87 -32.68
CA PRO A 242 -7.06 -28.34 -33.30
C PRO A 242 -7.23 -27.76 -34.70
N LEU A 243 -6.55 -26.65 -35.01
CA LEU A 243 -6.68 -25.94 -36.28
C LEU A 243 -5.84 -26.53 -37.40
N CYS A 244 -4.66 -27.06 -37.09
CA CYS A 244 -3.73 -27.57 -38.10
C CYS A 244 -3.32 -29.02 -37.89
N GLN A 245 -3.54 -29.58 -36.69
CA GLN A 245 -3.25 -30.96 -36.33
C GLN A 245 -1.77 -31.38 -36.53
N CYS A 246 -0.84 -30.41 -36.56
CA CYS A 246 0.58 -30.66 -36.89
C CYS A 246 1.51 -30.74 -35.65
N GLU A 247 1.36 -29.85 -34.68
CA GLU A 247 2.19 -29.78 -33.46
C GLU A 247 1.33 -29.24 -32.29
N ASP A 248 1.89 -29.23 -31.08
CA ASP A 248 1.20 -28.72 -29.88
C ASP A 248 0.79 -27.25 -30.02
N GLU A 249 -0.41 -26.89 -29.55
CA GLU A 249 -0.90 -25.50 -29.55
C GLU A 249 -0.28 -24.69 -28.40
N ASP A 250 1.04 -24.51 -28.42
CA ASP A 250 1.71 -23.59 -27.51
C ASP A 250 1.58 -22.12 -27.98
N MET A 251 2.06 -21.18 -27.16
CA MET A 251 1.99 -19.75 -27.46
C MET A 251 2.72 -19.37 -28.77
N VAL A 252 3.86 -20.02 -29.05
CA VAL A 252 4.67 -19.74 -30.24
C VAL A 252 3.98 -20.29 -31.47
N HIS A 253 3.43 -21.51 -31.39
CA HIS A 253 2.67 -22.12 -32.46
C HIS A 253 1.45 -21.26 -32.82
N PHE A 254 0.64 -20.89 -31.83
CA PHE A 254 -0.54 -20.06 -32.04
C PHE A 254 -0.19 -18.72 -32.70
N ILE A 255 0.81 -18.01 -32.16
CA ILE A 255 1.18 -16.65 -32.61
C ILE A 255 1.98 -16.63 -33.90
N LEU A 256 2.80 -17.65 -34.20
CA LEU A 256 3.75 -17.60 -35.32
C LEU A 256 3.68 -18.78 -36.31
N LYS A 257 3.39 -20.01 -35.87
CA LYS A 257 3.57 -21.20 -36.74
C LYS A 257 2.30 -21.80 -37.33
N CYS A 258 1.14 -21.67 -36.67
CA CYS A 258 -0.09 -22.33 -37.09
C CYS A 258 -0.51 -21.96 -38.53
N ASN A 259 -0.39 -22.89 -39.48
CA ASN A 259 -0.67 -22.65 -40.90
C ASN A 259 -2.10 -22.19 -41.15
N ALA A 260 -3.08 -22.74 -40.42
CA ALA A 260 -4.48 -22.35 -40.50
C ALA A 260 -4.72 -20.86 -40.17
N LEU A 261 -3.81 -20.23 -39.42
CA LEU A 261 -3.88 -18.83 -39.03
C LEU A 261 -3.00 -17.90 -39.89
N PHE A 262 -2.30 -18.43 -40.91
CA PHE A 262 -1.35 -17.67 -41.72
C PHE A 262 -1.97 -16.40 -42.34
N LYS A 263 -3.19 -16.51 -42.89
CA LYS A 263 -3.89 -15.37 -43.51
C LYS A 263 -4.18 -14.22 -42.53
N TYR A 264 -4.45 -14.55 -41.26
CA TYR A 264 -4.74 -13.57 -40.20
C TYR A 264 -3.47 -12.91 -39.67
N ARG A 265 -2.33 -13.60 -39.81
CA ARG A 265 -1.01 -13.18 -39.31
C ARG A 265 -0.27 -12.29 -40.31
N LYS A 266 -0.28 -12.66 -41.60
CA LYS A 266 0.59 -12.13 -42.66
C LYS A 266 0.59 -10.60 -42.71
N THR A 267 -0.58 -9.97 -42.74
CA THR A 267 -0.72 -8.52 -42.87
C THR A 267 -0.02 -7.77 -41.73
N TYR A 268 -0.26 -8.20 -40.48
CA TYR A 268 0.30 -7.51 -39.31
C TYR A 268 1.79 -7.82 -39.10
N ILE A 269 2.28 -8.97 -39.55
CA ILE A 269 3.72 -9.27 -39.50
C ILE A 269 4.49 -8.38 -40.47
N GLU A 270 3.97 -8.12 -41.68
CA GLU A 270 4.60 -7.17 -42.60
C GLU A 270 4.48 -5.73 -42.08
N GLU A 271 3.37 -5.35 -41.44
CA GLU A 271 3.24 -4.05 -40.78
C GLU A 271 4.26 -3.88 -39.64
N LEU A 272 4.41 -4.87 -38.75
CA LEU A 272 5.44 -4.88 -37.71
C LEU A 272 6.84 -4.76 -38.30
N LYS A 273 7.12 -5.46 -39.40
CA LYS A 273 8.40 -5.36 -40.11
C LYS A 273 8.69 -3.94 -40.60
N LEU A 274 7.67 -3.25 -41.15
CA LEU A 274 7.81 -1.86 -41.59
C LEU A 274 8.10 -0.93 -40.40
N ILE A 275 7.36 -1.08 -39.29
CA ILE A 275 7.61 -0.32 -38.05
C ILE A 275 9.04 -0.56 -37.56
N MET A 276 9.48 -1.83 -37.52
CA MET A 276 10.82 -2.19 -37.05
C MET A 276 11.93 -1.66 -37.96
N ASN A 277 11.71 -1.63 -39.29
CA ASN A 277 12.68 -1.06 -40.24
C ASN A 277 12.78 0.48 -40.14
N SER A 278 11.79 1.15 -39.56
CA SER A 278 11.82 2.61 -39.35
C SER A 278 12.74 3.03 -38.19
N ILE A 279 13.13 2.10 -37.33
CA ILE A 279 13.98 2.36 -36.16
C ILE A 279 15.39 2.70 -36.67
N SER A 280 15.74 3.98 -36.69
CA SER A 280 16.92 4.54 -37.37
C SER A 280 18.27 4.23 -36.72
N ASN A 281 18.34 3.29 -35.78
CA ASN A 281 19.58 3.02 -35.05
C ASN A 281 20.41 1.95 -35.80
N PRO A 282 21.59 2.29 -36.35
CA PRO A 282 22.44 1.35 -37.10
C PRO A 282 22.98 0.22 -36.22
N ASN A 283 22.96 0.38 -34.90
CA ASN A 283 23.29 -0.68 -33.93
C ASN A 283 22.03 -1.44 -33.44
N ALA A 284 20.83 -1.04 -33.87
CA ALA A 284 19.61 -1.71 -33.46
C ALA A 284 19.52 -3.10 -34.07
N PHE A 285 19.03 -3.99 -33.22
CA PHE A 285 18.72 -5.38 -33.50
C PHE A 285 17.89 -5.52 -34.79
N SER A 286 18.47 -6.13 -35.82
CA SER A 286 17.82 -6.24 -37.13
C SER A 286 16.56 -7.12 -37.08
N TRP A 287 15.54 -6.77 -37.87
CA TRP A 287 14.35 -7.61 -38.08
C TRP A 287 14.72 -9.05 -38.46
N LYS A 288 15.78 -9.24 -39.24
CA LYS A 288 16.30 -10.56 -39.62
C LYS A 288 16.63 -11.43 -38.40
N ARG A 289 17.19 -10.85 -37.33
CA ARG A 289 17.48 -11.59 -36.10
C ARG A 289 16.21 -11.90 -35.30
N LEU A 290 15.24 -11.00 -35.26
CA LEU A 290 13.94 -11.26 -34.61
C LEU A 290 13.20 -12.41 -35.28
N VAL A 291 13.14 -12.42 -36.61
CA VAL A 291 12.47 -13.50 -37.36
C VAL A 291 13.20 -14.83 -37.24
N GLY A 292 14.53 -14.81 -37.06
CA GLY A 292 15.33 -16.00 -36.81
C GLY A 292 15.10 -16.65 -35.44
N ASP A 293 14.53 -15.91 -34.48
CA ASP A 293 14.23 -16.41 -33.13
C ASP A 293 12.74 -16.19 -32.81
N PHE A 294 11.95 -17.25 -32.99
CA PHE A 294 10.52 -17.22 -32.72
C PHE A 294 10.17 -16.79 -31.29
N ARG A 295 11.02 -17.06 -30.30
CA ARG A 295 10.75 -16.64 -28.91
C ARG A 295 10.87 -15.13 -28.77
N LEU A 296 11.88 -14.52 -29.39
CA LEU A 296 12.03 -13.06 -29.38
C LEU A 296 10.93 -12.37 -30.17
N LEU A 297 10.52 -12.93 -31.31
CA LEU A 297 9.38 -12.38 -32.06
C LEU A 297 8.05 -12.53 -31.30
N THR A 298 7.82 -13.66 -30.62
CA THR A 298 6.68 -13.83 -29.73
C THR A 298 6.74 -12.82 -28.57
N GLN A 299 7.90 -12.60 -27.98
CA GLN A 299 8.10 -11.60 -26.93
C GLN A 299 7.80 -10.19 -27.44
N LEU A 300 8.26 -9.82 -28.64
CA LEU A 300 7.95 -8.52 -29.26
C LEU A 300 6.44 -8.32 -29.45
N ILE A 301 5.74 -9.36 -29.91
CA ILE A 301 4.30 -9.30 -30.15
C ILE A 301 3.52 -9.22 -28.83
N LEU A 302 3.95 -9.95 -27.80
CA LEU A 302 3.24 -9.99 -26.52
C LEU A 302 3.57 -8.79 -25.64
N ASP A 303 4.84 -8.44 -25.47
CA ASP A 303 5.28 -7.32 -24.64
C ASP A 303 6.67 -6.85 -25.08
N ALA A 304 6.69 -5.82 -25.92
CA ALA A 304 7.95 -5.24 -26.41
C ALA A 304 8.77 -4.56 -25.29
N GLY A 305 8.14 -4.23 -24.16
CA GLY A 305 8.80 -3.61 -23.01
C GLY A 305 9.90 -4.48 -22.39
N VAL A 306 9.72 -5.81 -22.43
CA VAL A 306 10.74 -6.79 -21.98
C VAL A 306 12.00 -6.68 -22.82
N LEU A 307 11.88 -6.57 -24.14
CA LEU A 307 13.03 -6.47 -25.05
C LEU A 307 13.79 -5.16 -24.88
N ILE A 308 13.08 -4.07 -24.59
CA ILE A 308 13.70 -2.77 -24.31
C ILE A 308 14.54 -2.84 -23.03
N LYS A 309 14.01 -3.47 -21.98
CA LYS A 309 14.70 -3.62 -20.70
C LYS A 309 15.92 -4.53 -20.75
N GLN A 310 15.89 -5.52 -21.63
CA GLN A 310 17.03 -6.40 -21.90
C GLN A 310 18.07 -5.74 -22.83
N ASN A 311 17.87 -4.48 -23.23
CA ASN A 311 18.68 -3.77 -24.23
C ASN A 311 18.76 -4.51 -25.58
N ILE A 312 17.74 -5.33 -25.89
CA ILE A 312 17.60 -6.02 -27.18
C ILE A 312 16.96 -5.07 -28.19
N LEU A 313 15.96 -4.30 -27.77
CA LEU A 313 15.28 -3.31 -28.58
C LEU A 313 15.56 -1.90 -28.06
N SER A 314 15.90 -0.96 -28.96
CA SER A 314 16.02 0.46 -28.62
C SER A 314 15.14 1.26 -29.57
N CYS A 315 14.03 1.77 -29.07
CA CYS A 315 13.09 2.57 -29.87
C CYS A 315 12.52 3.75 -29.07
N SER A 316 11.92 4.70 -29.79
CA SER A 316 11.21 5.81 -29.16
C SER A 316 9.90 5.33 -28.52
N GLU A 317 9.37 6.08 -27.54
CA GLU A 317 8.06 5.78 -26.93
C GLU A 317 6.96 5.74 -27.99
N LYS A 318 7.02 6.62 -29.01
CA LYS A 318 6.08 6.63 -30.13
C LYS A 318 6.12 5.31 -30.91
N THR A 319 7.32 4.83 -31.24
CA THR A 319 7.49 3.55 -31.94
C THR A 319 7.02 2.37 -31.09
N LEU A 320 7.24 2.41 -29.76
CA LEU A 320 6.71 1.40 -28.86
C LEU A 320 5.18 1.35 -28.89
N ILE A 321 4.52 2.51 -28.90
CA ILE A 321 3.05 2.59 -29.03
C ILE A 321 2.58 1.99 -30.36
N GLU A 322 3.28 2.27 -31.47
CA GLU A 322 2.97 1.70 -32.79
C GLU A 322 3.12 0.16 -32.81
N ILE A 323 4.20 -0.37 -32.22
CA ILE A 323 4.41 -1.82 -32.06
C ILE A 323 3.27 -2.44 -31.23
N GLU A 324 2.93 -1.80 -30.10
CA GLU A 324 1.88 -2.28 -29.20
C GLU A 324 0.49 -2.28 -29.85
N ASP A 325 0.15 -1.24 -30.63
CA ASP A 325 -1.11 -1.18 -31.37
C ASP A 325 -1.20 -2.26 -32.46
N CYS A 326 -0.15 -2.40 -33.28
CA CYS A 326 -0.11 -3.40 -34.36
C CYS A 326 -0.20 -4.83 -33.79
N SER A 327 0.61 -5.13 -32.77
CA SER A 327 0.62 -6.45 -32.13
C SER A 327 -0.68 -6.78 -31.39
N ARG A 328 -1.36 -5.79 -30.81
CA ARG A 328 -2.71 -5.95 -30.24
C ARG A 328 -3.73 -6.32 -31.31
N LYS A 329 -3.70 -5.64 -32.47
CA LYS A 329 -4.58 -5.97 -33.62
C LYS A 329 -4.29 -7.38 -34.15
N LEU A 330 -3.01 -7.76 -34.24
CA LEU A 330 -2.58 -9.12 -34.60
C LEU A 330 -3.17 -10.17 -33.64
N CYS A 331 -2.96 -10.03 -32.33
CA CYS A 331 -3.47 -10.97 -31.34
C CYS A 331 -4.99 -11.15 -31.43
N PHE A 332 -5.73 -10.05 -31.63
CA PHE A 332 -7.18 -10.10 -31.81
C PHE A 332 -7.58 -10.77 -33.12
N SER A 333 -6.88 -10.49 -34.22
CA SER A 333 -7.11 -11.13 -35.52
C SER A 333 -6.92 -12.65 -35.45
N LEU A 334 -5.86 -13.11 -34.78
CA LEU A 334 -5.61 -14.53 -34.53
C LEU A 334 -6.70 -15.18 -33.69
N HIS A 335 -7.16 -14.50 -32.63
CA HIS A 335 -8.28 -14.96 -31.82
C HIS A 335 -9.56 -15.13 -32.64
N CYS A 336 -9.94 -14.11 -33.43
CA CYS A 336 -11.09 -14.20 -34.31
C CYS A 336 -10.95 -15.32 -35.34
N GLY A 337 -9.77 -15.46 -35.95
CA GLY A 337 -9.48 -16.53 -36.91
C GLY A 337 -9.64 -17.93 -36.29
N ARG A 338 -9.09 -18.14 -35.10
CA ARG A 338 -9.24 -19.39 -34.35
C ARG A 338 -10.70 -19.69 -34.03
N SER A 339 -11.44 -18.71 -33.50
CA SER A 339 -12.87 -18.90 -33.18
C SER A 339 -13.71 -19.22 -34.42
N LEU A 340 -13.43 -18.57 -35.55
CA LEU A 340 -14.14 -18.86 -36.80
C LEU A 340 -13.89 -20.27 -37.29
N ILE A 341 -12.65 -20.75 -37.27
CA ILE A 341 -12.29 -22.09 -37.74
C ILE A 341 -12.91 -23.16 -36.84
N ILE A 342 -12.76 -23.04 -35.52
CA ILE A 342 -13.31 -24.01 -34.55
C ILE A 342 -14.84 -24.10 -34.67
N ASN A 343 -15.53 -22.96 -34.87
CA ASN A 343 -16.99 -22.96 -34.99
C ASN A 343 -17.49 -23.38 -36.39
N SER A 344 -16.59 -23.54 -37.36
CA SER A 344 -16.95 -23.95 -38.73
C SER A 344 -16.79 -25.45 -38.97
N GLU A 345 -16.17 -26.18 -38.04
CA GLU A 345 -16.11 -27.64 -38.08
C GLU A 345 -17.47 -28.18 -37.61
N PRO A 346 -18.21 -28.88 -38.48
CA PRO A 346 -19.54 -29.41 -38.16
C PRO A 346 -19.52 -30.57 -37.17
#